data_AF-A0A1Y4TQC5-F1
#
_entry.id   AF-A0A1Y4TQC5-F1
#
_cell.length_a   1.000
_cell.length_b   1.000
_cell.length_c   1.000
_cell.angle_alpha   90.00
_cell.angle_beta   90.00
_cell.angle_gamma   90.00
#
_symmetry.space_group_name_H-M   'P 1'
#
loop_
_entity.id
_entity.type
_entity.pdbx_description
1 polymer ?
#
loop_
_entity_poly.entity_id
_entity_poly.type
_entity_poly.pdbx_seq_one_letter_code
_entity_poly.pdbx_strand_id
1 'polypeptide(L)'
;MNCYDEQLRQLQAQCARKKKLVASIEELRVQREAYAARAQELQQIMADEQADVERLEGRSLSAFFYNVIGKMDEKLTQERQEAYAARVKYDAAARELSGIEEDLKRYEAELDSLQGCENRYASILQEKTAAVKSAGGSTAEKILQLEERKGYLMSQKQELQEAMDAGSAALSCVDQILSELDSAEGWGTWDLVGGGLLTDLVKHSHLDEAQASVETLQTQLRRFKTELADVTIDAEIRVTIDGFLRVADYFFDGIFADWAVLDQIQQSQEQVHQTKSQISIVLDRLQVLMNQTDVEICHCSQEVAQLVANVSM
;
A
#
# COMPACT_ATOMS: atom_id res chain seq x y z
N MET A 1 -3.06 44.71 12.84
CA MET A 1 -2.07 43.93 12.08
C MET A 1 -1.98 42.61 12.80
N ASN A 2 -2.58 41.61 12.18
CA ASN A 2 -3.41 40.62 12.85
C ASN A 2 -2.60 39.44 13.39
N CYS A 3 -2.71 39.21 14.70
CA CYS A 3 -1.96 38.16 15.40
C CYS A 3 -2.19 36.77 14.76
N TYR A 4 -3.42 36.50 14.32
CA TYR A 4 -3.76 35.25 13.64
C TYR A 4 -3.09 35.11 12.26
N ASP A 5 -3.07 36.17 11.45
CA ASP A 5 -2.54 36.12 10.08
C ASP A 5 -1.04 35.81 10.05
N GLU A 6 -0.29 36.42 10.96
CA GLU A 6 1.15 36.19 11.06
C GLU A 6 1.48 34.79 11.60
N GLN A 7 0.75 34.33 12.63
CA GLN A 7 0.91 32.97 13.17
C GLN A 7 0.59 31.89 12.14
N LEU A 8 -0.53 32.04 11.41
CA LEU A 8 -0.93 31.09 10.37
C LEU A 8 0.10 31.05 9.23
N ARG A 9 0.63 32.20 8.80
CA ARG A 9 1.66 32.25 7.75
C ARG A 9 2.94 31.53 8.17
N GLN A 10 3.40 31.74 9.41
CA GLN A 10 4.59 31.07 9.93
C GLN A 10 4.38 29.55 10.04
N LEU A 11 3.25 29.12 10.59
CA LEU A 11 2.91 27.70 10.72
C LEU A 11 2.69 27.03 9.36
N GLN A 12 2.14 27.74 8.37
CA GLN A 12 2.01 27.25 7.00
C GLN A 12 3.39 27.02 6.36
N ALA A 13 4.34 27.93 6.55
CA ALA A 13 5.71 27.76 6.09
C ALA A 13 6.39 26.55 6.75
N GLN A 14 6.17 26.34 8.06
CA GLN A 14 6.65 25.16 8.77
C GLN A 14 6.04 23.86 8.23
N CYS A 15 4.73 23.82 7.97
CA CYS A 15 4.07 22.64 7.38
C CYS A 15 4.59 22.35 5.96
N ALA A 16 4.80 23.39 5.14
CA ALA A 16 5.38 23.23 3.82
C ALA A 16 6.83 22.71 3.88
N ARG A 17 7.63 23.21 4.83
CA ARG A 17 9.00 22.74 5.09
C ARG A 17 8.99 21.28 5.54
N LYS A 18 8.12 20.91 6.47
CA LYS A 18 7.91 19.54 6.94
C LYS A 18 7.61 18.59 5.78
N LYS A 19 6.65 18.94 4.92
CA LYS A 19 6.28 18.13 3.75
C LYS A 19 7.46 17.92 2.80
N LYS A 20 8.26 18.97 2.55
CA LYS A 20 9.46 18.88 1.72
C LYS A 20 10.53 17.97 2.36
N LEU A 21 10.75 18.10 3.67
CA LEU A 21 11.70 17.26 4.40
C LEU A 21 11.32 15.78 4.34
N VAL A 22 10.04 15.44 4.56
CA VAL A 22 9.57 14.05 4.48
C VAL A 22 9.87 13.46 3.10
N ALA A 23 9.55 14.17 2.02
CA ALA A 23 9.85 13.71 0.66
C ALA A 23 11.37 13.53 0.42
N SER A 24 12.19 14.47 0.90
CA SER A 24 13.65 14.37 0.78
C SER A 24 14.26 13.24 1.62
N ILE A 25 13.70 12.94 2.80
CA ILE A 25 14.14 11.82 3.65
C ILE A 25 13.85 10.49 2.95
N GLU A 26 12.66 10.33 2.38
CA GLU A 26 12.31 9.11 1.63
C GLU A 26 13.24 8.90 0.42
N GLU A 27 13.53 9.96 -0.33
CA GLU A 27 14.51 9.89 -1.43
C GLU A 27 15.91 9.51 -0.94
N LEU A 28 16.39 10.14 0.13
CA LEU A 28 17.70 9.83 0.72
C LEU A 28 17.76 8.41 1.29
N ARG A 29 16.66 7.85 1.81
CA ARG A 29 16.59 6.46 2.28
C ARG A 29 16.78 5.47 1.12
N VAL A 30 16.11 5.71 0.00
CA VAL A 30 16.29 4.92 -1.23
C VAL A 30 17.75 5.02 -1.72
N GLN A 31 18.33 6.22 -1.73
CA GLN A 31 19.74 6.40 -2.09
C GLN A 31 20.67 5.65 -1.12
N ARG A 32 20.44 5.76 0.19
CA ARG A 32 21.23 5.07 1.22
C ARG A 32 21.26 3.56 0.96
N GLU A 33 20.13 2.94 0.64
CA GLU A 33 20.07 1.51 0.33
C GLU A 33 20.93 1.13 -0.88
N ALA A 34 20.85 1.92 -1.96
CA ALA A 34 21.66 1.70 -3.15
C ALA A 34 23.17 1.87 -2.89
N TYR A 35 23.56 2.92 -2.16
CA TYR A 35 24.97 3.17 -1.80
C TYR A 35 25.49 2.14 -0.78
N ALA A 36 24.64 1.68 0.14
CA ALA A 36 24.99 0.63 1.09
C ALA A 36 25.26 -0.71 0.39
N ALA A 37 24.40 -1.09 -0.57
CA ALA A 37 24.61 -2.29 -1.38
C ALA A 37 25.93 -2.20 -2.17
N ARG A 38 26.20 -1.05 -2.80
CA ARG A 38 27.46 -0.82 -3.53
C ARG A 38 28.69 -0.84 -2.62
N ALA A 39 28.61 -0.23 -1.44
CA ALA A 39 29.69 -0.26 -0.46
C ALA A 39 29.97 -1.69 0.01
N GLN A 40 28.94 -2.50 0.22
CA GLN A 40 29.06 -3.90 0.61
C GLN A 40 29.69 -4.76 -0.50
N GLU A 41 29.30 -4.56 -1.76
CA GLU A 41 29.91 -5.23 -2.91
C GLU A 41 31.41 -4.90 -3.01
N LEU A 42 31.76 -3.61 -2.93
CA LEU A 42 33.15 -3.16 -2.96
C LEU A 42 33.95 -3.64 -1.74
N GLN A 43 33.30 -3.81 -0.58
CA GLN A 43 33.92 -4.39 0.61
C GLN A 43 34.27 -5.86 0.39
N GLN A 44 33.40 -6.64 -0.25
CA GLN A 44 33.67 -8.03 -0.59
C GLN A 44 34.84 -8.13 -1.57
N ILE A 45 34.81 -7.36 -2.65
CA ILE A 45 35.92 -7.30 -3.62
C ILE A 45 37.22 -6.94 -2.92
N MET A 46 37.22 -5.89 -2.09
CA MET A 46 38.41 -5.50 -1.33
C MET A 46 38.91 -6.62 -0.40
N ALA A 47 38.02 -7.36 0.25
CA ALA A 47 38.39 -8.47 1.14
C ALA A 47 38.99 -9.65 0.36
N ASP A 48 38.46 -9.98 -0.82
CA ASP A 48 38.98 -11.03 -1.69
C ASP A 48 40.39 -10.69 -2.20
N GLU A 49 40.59 -9.48 -2.72
CA GLU A 49 41.89 -8.97 -3.18
C GLU A 49 42.93 -8.95 -2.05
N GLN A 50 42.51 -8.57 -0.84
CA GLN A 50 43.38 -8.58 0.35
C GLN A 50 43.77 -10.02 0.76
N ALA A 51 42.84 -10.97 0.67
CA ALA A 51 43.10 -12.37 0.97
C ALA A 51 44.06 -13.03 -0.05
N ASP A 52 44.02 -12.61 -1.31
CA ASP A 52 44.94 -13.07 -2.34
C ASP A 52 46.36 -12.56 -2.08
N VAL A 53 46.53 -11.29 -1.68
CA VAL A 53 47.81 -10.76 -1.17
C VAL A 53 48.34 -11.58 0.01
N GLU A 54 47.52 -11.82 1.03
CA GLU A 54 47.91 -12.59 2.23
C GLU A 54 48.31 -14.02 1.90
N ARG A 55 47.61 -14.66 0.94
CA ARG A 55 47.92 -16.03 0.49
C ARG A 55 49.28 -16.09 -0.20
N LEU A 56 49.63 -15.07 -0.99
CA LEU A 56 50.93 -14.99 -1.68
C LEU A 56 52.07 -14.65 -0.71
N GLU A 57 51.83 -13.75 0.25
CA GLU A 57 52.80 -13.42 1.30
C GLU A 57 53.05 -14.61 2.26
N GLY A 58 52.00 -15.32 2.68
CA GLY A 58 52.11 -16.46 3.60
C GLY A 58 52.79 -17.71 3.00
N ARG A 59 52.69 -17.91 1.68
CA ARG A 59 53.37 -19.02 0.98
C ARG A 59 54.87 -18.76 0.76
N SER A 60 55.31 -17.51 0.86
CA SER A 60 56.72 -17.09 0.68
C SER A 60 57.68 -17.71 1.71
N LEU A 61 57.18 -18.15 2.88
CA LEU A 61 57.98 -18.79 3.93
C LEU A 61 58.28 -20.29 3.68
N SER A 62 57.82 -20.87 2.57
CA SER A 62 58.08 -22.28 2.24
C SER A 62 59.39 -22.44 1.46
N ALA A 63 60.35 -23.13 2.07
CA ALA A 63 61.81 -23.06 1.87
C ALA A 63 62.43 -23.49 0.50
N PHE A 64 61.74 -23.40 -0.66
CA PHE A 64 62.17 -24.12 -1.87
C PHE A 64 62.15 -23.38 -3.24
N PHE A 65 62.19 -22.04 -3.33
CA PHE A 65 61.80 -21.37 -4.59
C PHE A 65 62.75 -20.34 -5.25
N TYR A 66 64.06 -20.61 -5.36
CA TYR A 66 65.01 -19.68 -5.99
C TYR A 66 64.77 -19.32 -7.49
N ASN A 67 64.05 -20.15 -8.27
CA ASN A 67 63.70 -19.84 -9.67
C ASN A 67 62.30 -19.21 -9.87
N VAL A 68 61.49 -19.15 -8.81
CA VAL A 68 60.11 -18.64 -8.86
C VAL A 68 60.02 -17.24 -8.24
N ILE A 69 60.97 -16.85 -7.38
CA ILE A 69 61.02 -15.54 -6.70
C ILE A 69 60.75 -14.36 -7.64
N GLY A 70 61.43 -14.26 -8.78
CA GLY A 70 61.23 -13.12 -9.69
C GLY A 70 59.81 -13.01 -10.28
N LYS A 71 59.20 -14.15 -10.68
CA LYS A 71 57.81 -14.17 -11.16
C LYS A 71 56.78 -14.02 -10.03
N MET A 72 57.17 -14.34 -8.80
CA MET A 72 56.32 -14.21 -7.62
C MET A 72 56.31 -12.74 -7.15
N ASP A 73 57.46 -12.07 -7.13
CA ASP A 73 57.56 -10.64 -6.81
C ASP A 73 56.74 -9.78 -7.79
N GLU A 74 56.76 -10.10 -9.09
CA GLU A 74 55.92 -9.43 -10.09
C GLU A 74 54.42 -9.61 -9.80
N LYS A 75 53.98 -10.85 -9.51
CA LYS A 75 52.59 -11.14 -9.18
C LYS A 75 52.15 -10.50 -7.85
N LEU A 76 52.97 -10.59 -6.81
CA LEU A 76 52.68 -9.95 -5.52
C LEU A 76 52.56 -8.43 -5.66
N THR A 77 53.37 -7.82 -6.52
CA THR A 77 53.29 -6.39 -6.82
C THR A 77 51.97 -6.05 -7.52
N GLN A 78 51.52 -6.88 -8.48
CA GLN A 78 50.23 -6.71 -9.15
C GLN A 78 49.05 -6.81 -8.17
N GLU A 79 49.03 -7.85 -7.35
CA GLU A 79 47.94 -8.13 -6.39
C GLU A 79 47.85 -7.02 -5.33
N ARG A 80 48.99 -6.47 -4.90
CA ARG A 80 49.03 -5.28 -4.03
C ARG A 80 48.44 -4.03 -4.71
N GLN A 81 48.63 -3.86 -6.03
CA GLN A 81 48.02 -2.76 -6.76
C GLN A 81 46.50 -2.94 -6.89
N GLU A 82 46.05 -4.16 -7.16
CA GLU A 82 44.63 -4.53 -7.25
C GLU A 82 43.92 -4.32 -5.90
N ALA A 83 44.50 -4.82 -4.80
CA ALA A 83 44.01 -4.59 -3.44
C ALA A 83 43.96 -3.10 -3.06
N TYR A 84 45.00 -2.32 -3.40
CA TYR A 84 45.00 -0.88 -3.17
C TYR A 84 43.89 -0.17 -3.97
N ALA A 85 43.71 -0.53 -5.24
CA ALA A 85 42.66 0.04 -6.08
C ALA A 85 41.25 -0.31 -5.56
N ALA A 86 41.04 -1.55 -5.10
CA ALA A 86 39.79 -1.99 -4.48
C ALA A 86 39.49 -1.21 -3.18
N ARG A 87 40.50 -1.03 -2.33
CA ARG A 87 40.39 -0.21 -1.11
C ARG A 87 40.01 1.23 -1.39
N VAL A 88 40.64 1.90 -2.37
CA VAL A 88 40.31 3.29 -2.72
C VAL A 88 38.85 3.40 -3.20
N LYS A 89 38.36 2.42 -3.98
CA LYS A 89 36.96 2.38 -4.43
C LYS A 89 36.00 2.19 -3.26
N TYR A 90 36.30 1.25 -2.36
CA TYR A 90 35.52 1.03 -1.15
C TYR A 90 35.48 2.29 -0.26
N ASP A 91 36.63 2.90 0.03
CA ASP A 91 36.73 4.08 0.87
C ASP A 91 35.95 5.27 0.28
N ALA A 92 35.89 5.39 -1.06
CA ALA A 92 35.08 6.40 -1.73
C ALA A 92 33.58 6.13 -1.54
N ALA A 93 33.12 4.90 -1.79
CA ALA A 93 31.72 4.52 -1.60
C ALA A 93 31.28 4.62 -0.13
N ALA A 94 32.14 4.26 0.82
CA ALA A 94 31.87 4.37 2.25
C ALA A 94 31.75 5.85 2.69
N ARG A 95 32.56 6.75 2.12
CA ARG A 95 32.44 8.20 2.37
C ARG A 95 31.16 8.78 1.79
N GLU A 96 30.76 8.37 0.60
CA GLU A 96 29.47 8.77 -0.01
C GLU A 96 28.28 8.31 0.86
N LEU A 97 28.30 7.05 1.30
CA LEU A 97 27.29 6.51 2.20
C LEU A 97 27.22 7.29 3.53
N SER A 98 28.37 7.55 4.15
CA SER A 98 28.45 8.34 5.39
C SER A 98 27.85 9.74 5.22
N GLY A 99 28.11 10.40 4.08
CA GLY A 99 27.53 11.71 3.78
C GLY A 99 26.00 11.67 3.70
N ILE A 100 25.44 10.65 3.04
CA ILE A 100 23.99 10.44 2.96
C ILE A 100 23.40 10.18 4.35
N GLU A 101 24.06 9.37 5.18
CA GLU A 101 23.62 9.09 6.55
C GLU A 101 23.66 10.33 7.45
N GLU A 102 24.66 11.20 7.29
CA GLU A 102 24.73 12.49 7.98
C GLU A 102 23.61 13.44 7.56
N ASP A 103 23.34 13.52 6.24
CA ASP A 103 22.24 14.32 5.71
C ASP A 103 20.87 13.81 6.20
N LEU A 104 20.67 12.49 6.23
CA LEU A 104 19.48 11.86 6.81
C LEU A 104 19.30 12.25 8.28
N LYS A 105 20.34 12.09 9.11
CA LYS A 105 20.29 12.46 10.54
C LYS A 105 19.94 13.94 10.73
N ARG A 106 20.50 14.83 9.91
CA ARG A 106 20.20 16.26 9.96
C ARG A 106 18.74 16.54 9.60
N TYR A 107 18.21 15.91 8.55
CA TYR A 107 16.83 16.12 8.12
C TYR A 107 15.83 15.50 9.08
N GLU A 108 16.12 14.34 9.66
CA GLU A 108 15.29 13.71 10.70
C GLU A 108 15.25 14.58 11.96
N ALA A 109 16.39 15.16 12.39
CA ALA A 109 16.41 16.11 13.51
C ALA A 109 15.61 17.40 13.23
N GLU A 110 15.68 17.93 12.00
CA GLU A 110 14.86 19.07 11.59
C GLU A 110 13.37 18.71 11.58
N LEU A 111 13.02 17.51 11.10
CA LEU A 111 11.65 17.00 11.09
C LEU A 111 11.07 16.90 12.51
N ASP A 112 11.85 16.39 13.47
CA ASP A 112 11.48 16.33 14.88
C ASP A 112 11.22 17.72 15.47
N SER A 113 12.03 18.72 15.09
CA SER A 113 11.81 20.11 15.54
C SER A 113 10.50 20.71 15.04
N LEU A 114 9.97 20.20 13.93
CA LEU A 114 8.69 20.62 13.33
C LEU A 114 7.50 19.78 13.82
N GLN A 115 7.70 18.89 14.79
CA GLN A 115 6.62 18.08 15.33
C GLN A 115 5.47 18.96 15.86
N GLY A 116 4.23 18.53 15.57
CA GLY A 116 3.02 19.25 15.99
C GLY A 116 2.80 20.61 15.32
N CYS A 117 3.57 21.02 14.31
CA CYS A 117 3.29 22.25 13.56
C CYS A 117 1.91 22.22 12.88
N GLU A 118 1.51 21.06 12.35
CA GLU A 118 0.20 20.83 11.72
C GLU A 118 -0.95 20.95 12.72
N ASN A 119 -0.81 20.36 13.91
CA ASN A 119 -1.83 20.45 14.97
C ASN A 119 -1.99 21.90 15.45
N ARG A 120 -0.87 22.61 15.64
CA ARG A 120 -0.89 24.04 15.98
C ARG A 120 -1.55 24.87 14.88
N TYR A 121 -1.21 24.61 13.61
CA TYR A 121 -1.83 25.27 12.47
C TYR A 121 -3.34 25.04 12.46
N ALA A 122 -3.79 23.81 12.63
CA ALA A 122 -5.21 23.46 12.68
C ALA A 122 -5.94 24.15 13.84
N SER A 123 -5.35 24.19 15.03
CA SER A 123 -5.93 24.86 16.21
C SER A 123 -6.13 26.35 15.97
N ILE A 124 -5.09 27.05 15.50
CA ILE A 124 -5.15 28.50 15.24
C ILE A 124 -6.14 28.80 14.10
N LEU A 125 -6.18 27.96 13.07
CA LEU A 125 -7.15 28.10 11.99
C LEU A 125 -8.58 27.93 12.50
N GLN A 126 -8.82 26.96 13.39
CA GLN A 126 -10.13 26.73 14.00
C GLN A 126 -10.56 27.91 14.88
N GLU A 127 -9.65 28.47 15.68
CA GLU A 127 -9.91 29.68 16.47
C GLU A 127 -10.27 30.88 15.58
N LYS A 128 -9.49 31.13 14.53
CA LYS A 128 -9.78 32.21 13.57
C LYS A 128 -11.13 31.96 12.87
N THR A 129 -11.42 30.72 12.48
CA THR A 129 -12.70 30.34 11.86
C THR A 129 -13.87 30.62 12.81
N ALA A 130 -13.74 30.27 14.09
CA ALA A 130 -14.77 30.57 15.10
C ALA A 130 -14.99 32.08 15.25
N ALA A 131 -13.91 32.86 15.28
CA ALA A 131 -13.99 34.32 15.32
C ALA A 131 -14.69 34.90 14.08
N VAL A 132 -14.41 34.38 12.87
CA VAL A 132 -15.10 34.80 11.63
C VAL A 132 -16.59 34.49 11.72
N LYS A 133 -16.95 33.29 12.21
CA LYS A 133 -18.34 32.88 12.39
C LYS A 133 -19.07 33.77 13.39
N SER A 134 -18.45 34.09 14.52
CA SER A 134 -19.03 34.98 15.53
C SER A 134 -19.17 36.43 15.07
N ALA A 135 -18.28 36.91 14.19
CA ALA A 135 -18.39 38.24 13.58
C ALA A 135 -19.56 38.34 12.57
N GLY A 136 -20.01 37.21 12.02
CA GLY A 136 -21.17 37.12 11.14
C GLY A 136 -20.91 37.63 9.71
N GLY A 137 -21.98 37.79 8.94
CA GLY A 137 -21.96 38.25 7.55
C GLY A 137 -21.83 37.14 6.51
N SER A 138 -21.69 37.53 5.24
CA SER A 138 -21.73 36.60 4.11
C SER A 138 -20.59 35.57 4.11
N THR A 139 -19.42 35.92 4.66
CA THR A 139 -18.31 34.96 4.81
C THR A 139 -18.63 33.89 5.86
N ALA A 140 -19.23 34.28 6.99
CA ALA A 140 -19.65 33.35 8.03
C ALA A 140 -20.72 32.38 7.52
N GLU A 141 -21.71 32.88 6.77
CA GLU A 141 -22.76 32.05 6.14
C GLU A 141 -22.16 31.03 5.17
N LYS A 142 -21.21 31.44 4.31
CA LYS A 142 -20.52 30.52 3.40
C LYS A 142 -19.72 29.46 4.12
N ILE A 143 -19.01 29.82 5.19
CA ILE A 143 -18.25 28.86 6.02
C ILE A 143 -19.20 27.81 6.61
N LEU A 144 -20.35 28.23 7.14
CA LEU A 144 -21.35 27.30 7.70
C LEU A 144 -21.90 26.34 6.64
N GLN A 145 -22.20 26.83 5.43
CA GLN A 145 -22.65 25.99 4.31
C GLN A 145 -21.58 24.97 3.89
N LEU A 146 -20.30 25.37 3.84
CA LEU A 146 -19.20 24.48 3.52
C LEU A 146 -18.96 23.44 4.63
N GLU A 147 -19.10 23.82 5.90
CA GLU A 147 -19.02 22.89 7.04
C GLU A 147 -20.15 21.86 7.01
N GLU A 148 -21.38 22.29 6.71
CA GLU A 148 -22.54 21.40 6.53
C GLU A 148 -22.33 20.43 5.36
N ARG A 149 -21.88 20.94 4.20
CA ARG A 149 -21.53 20.11 3.04
C ARG A 149 -20.44 19.11 3.37
N LYS A 150 -19.40 19.53 4.10
CA LYS A 150 -18.32 18.65 4.55
C LYS A 150 -18.83 17.57 5.51
N GLY A 151 -19.72 17.91 6.44
CA GLY A 151 -20.37 16.94 7.32
C GLY A 151 -21.15 15.88 6.56
N TYR A 152 -21.93 16.30 5.56
CA TYR A 152 -22.64 15.39 4.66
C TYR A 152 -21.68 14.48 3.87
N LEU A 153 -20.59 15.02 3.32
CA LEU A 153 -19.58 14.23 2.61
C LEU A 153 -18.85 13.23 3.53
N MET A 154 -18.61 13.59 4.79
CA MET A 154 -18.02 12.67 5.77
C MET A 154 -18.95 11.49 6.11
N SER A 155 -20.26 11.73 6.17
CA SER A 155 -21.25 10.65 6.31
C SER A 155 -21.23 9.72 5.11
N GLN A 156 -21.27 10.26 3.89
CA GLN A 156 -21.17 9.46 2.66
C GLN A 156 -19.86 8.67 2.59
N LYS A 157 -18.75 9.26 3.03
CA LYS A 157 -17.46 8.56 3.11
C LYS A 157 -17.55 7.32 4.00
N GLN A 158 -18.24 7.42 5.13
CA GLN A 158 -18.44 6.29 6.03
C GLN A 158 -19.29 5.19 5.37
N GLU A 159 -20.42 5.55 4.75
CA GLU A 159 -21.29 4.61 4.02
C GLU A 159 -20.53 3.88 2.90
N LEU A 160 -19.70 4.61 2.14
CA LEU A 160 -18.84 4.03 1.11
C LEU A 160 -17.83 3.03 1.68
N GLN A 161 -17.24 3.33 2.83
CA GLN A 161 -16.29 2.43 3.49
C GLN A 161 -16.98 1.15 3.95
N GLU A 162 -18.15 1.26 4.57
CA GLU A 162 -18.95 0.12 5.04
C GLU A 162 -19.33 -0.79 3.85
N ALA A 163 -19.73 -0.21 2.72
CA ALA A 163 -20.00 -0.95 1.48
C ALA A 163 -18.74 -1.64 0.93
N MET A 164 -17.60 -0.95 0.89
CA MET A 164 -16.34 -1.53 0.42
C MET A 164 -15.87 -2.68 1.31
N ASP A 165 -16.02 -2.56 2.62
CA ASP A 165 -15.66 -3.60 3.59
C ASP A 165 -16.54 -4.85 3.39
N ALA A 166 -17.85 -4.67 3.24
CA ALA A 166 -18.78 -5.77 2.97
C ALA A 166 -18.52 -6.44 1.61
N GLY A 167 -18.24 -5.65 0.56
CA GLY A 167 -17.90 -6.17 -0.76
C GLY A 167 -16.56 -6.92 -0.78
N SER A 168 -15.56 -6.44 -0.04
CA SER A 168 -14.25 -7.11 0.09
C SER A 168 -14.35 -8.43 0.86
N ALA A 169 -15.20 -8.47 1.90
CA ALA A 169 -15.51 -9.71 2.61
C ALA A 169 -16.20 -10.72 1.68
N ALA A 170 -17.19 -10.28 0.88
CA ALA A 170 -17.83 -11.14 -0.12
C ALA A 170 -16.83 -11.66 -1.17
N LEU A 171 -15.93 -10.80 -1.66
CA LEU A 171 -14.89 -11.19 -2.60
C LEU A 171 -13.94 -12.25 -2.03
N SER A 172 -13.57 -12.10 -0.75
CA SER A 172 -12.73 -13.08 -0.05
C SER A 172 -13.41 -14.45 0.06
N CYS A 173 -14.71 -14.49 0.35
CA CYS A 173 -15.48 -15.74 0.35
C CYS A 173 -15.56 -16.37 -1.05
N VAL A 174 -15.74 -15.56 -2.09
CA VAL A 174 -15.71 -16.04 -3.48
C VAL A 174 -14.36 -16.69 -3.82
N ASP A 175 -13.25 -16.07 -3.43
CA ASP A 175 -11.91 -16.61 -3.67
C ASP A 175 -11.68 -17.93 -2.92
N GLN A 176 -12.21 -18.05 -1.70
CA GLN A 176 -12.16 -19.29 -0.93
C GLN A 176 -12.95 -20.41 -1.62
N ILE A 177 -14.18 -20.13 -2.08
CA ILE A 177 -15.01 -21.10 -2.81
C ILE A 177 -14.27 -21.57 -4.07
N LEU A 178 -13.71 -20.66 -4.86
CA LEU A 178 -12.97 -21.02 -6.07
C LEU A 178 -11.76 -21.90 -5.74
N SER A 179 -11.00 -21.57 -4.70
CA SER A 179 -9.85 -22.39 -4.25
C SER A 179 -10.26 -23.79 -3.80
N GLU A 180 -11.40 -23.92 -3.11
CA GLU A 180 -11.95 -25.20 -2.64
C GLU A 180 -12.47 -26.04 -3.82
N LEU A 181 -13.14 -25.41 -4.79
CA LEU A 181 -13.60 -26.06 -6.02
C LEU A 181 -12.45 -26.50 -6.94
N ASP A 182 -11.43 -25.66 -7.14
CA ASP A 182 -10.22 -26.03 -7.91
C ASP A 182 -9.48 -27.20 -7.26
N SER A 183 -9.42 -27.20 -5.92
CA SER A 183 -8.85 -28.29 -5.15
C SER A 183 -9.66 -29.57 -5.30
N ALA A 184 -10.99 -29.50 -5.43
CA ALA A 184 -11.85 -30.66 -5.68
C ALA A 184 -11.75 -31.19 -7.13
N GLU A 185 -11.64 -30.31 -8.13
CA GLU A 185 -11.50 -30.66 -9.56
C GLU A 185 -10.16 -31.37 -9.85
N GLY A 186 -9.08 -30.97 -9.16
CA GLY A 186 -7.75 -31.58 -9.25
C GLY A 186 -7.70 -33.09 -8.93
N TRP A 187 -8.69 -33.64 -8.24
CA TRP A 187 -8.83 -35.08 -7.95
C TRP A 187 -9.83 -35.82 -8.87
N GLY A 188 -10.55 -35.09 -9.74
CA GLY A 188 -11.50 -35.67 -10.70
C GLY A 188 -10.84 -36.28 -11.93
N THR A 189 -9.63 -35.83 -12.29
CA THR A 189 -8.90 -36.32 -13.48
C THR A 189 -8.14 -37.63 -13.25
N TRP A 190 -7.99 -38.08 -12.00
CA TRP A 190 -7.34 -39.37 -11.68
C TRP A 190 -8.25 -40.59 -11.87
N ASP A 191 -9.57 -40.39 -11.97
CA ASP A 191 -10.57 -41.48 -12.10
C ASP A 191 -10.53 -42.21 -13.46
N LEU A 192 -9.75 -41.73 -14.42
CA LEU A 192 -9.59 -42.39 -15.72
C LEU A 192 -8.45 -43.42 -15.79
N VAL A 193 -7.64 -43.60 -14.73
CA VAL A 193 -6.45 -44.50 -14.80
C VAL A 193 -6.34 -45.56 -13.69
N GLY A 194 -7.09 -45.51 -12.59
CA GLY A 194 -6.95 -46.58 -11.59
C GLY A 194 -7.94 -46.49 -10.44
N GLY A 195 -8.97 -47.33 -10.50
CA GLY A 195 -10.01 -47.39 -9.46
C GLY A 195 -9.49 -47.83 -8.09
N GLY A 196 -10.19 -47.36 -7.05
CA GLY A 196 -10.30 -48.05 -5.77
C GLY A 196 -10.00 -47.22 -4.52
N LEU A 197 -11.06 -46.69 -3.90
CA LEU A 197 -11.27 -46.60 -2.44
C LEU A 197 -10.42 -45.63 -1.59
N LEU A 198 -9.54 -44.79 -2.16
CA LEU A 198 -8.86 -43.72 -1.41
C LEU A 198 -9.33 -42.29 -1.76
N THR A 199 -10.24 -42.14 -2.73
CA THR A 199 -10.67 -40.85 -3.28
C THR A 199 -11.86 -40.22 -2.56
N ASP A 200 -12.70 -41.01 -1.88
CA ASP A 200 -14.02 -40.53 -1.44
C ASP A 200 -13.94 -39.67 -0.15
N LEU A 201 -13.02 -39.97 0.76
CA LEU A 201 -12.97 -39.30 2.07
C LEU A 201 -12.36 -37.88 2.05
N VAL A 202 -11.50 -37.58 1.08
CA VAL A 202 -10.87 -36.25 0.93
C VAL A 202 -11.71 -35.33 0.01
N LYS A 203 -12.47 -35.91 -0.94
CA LYS A 203 -13.38 -35.15 -1.80
C LYS A 203 -14.56 -34.55 -1.04
N HIS A 204 -15.07 -35.24 0.00
CA HIS A 204 -16.18 -34.71 0.80
C HIS A 204 -15.79 -33.50 1.66
N SER A 205 -14.57 -33.45 2.22
CA SER A 205 -14.20 -32.34 3.11
C SER A 205 -14.10 -30.98 2.39
N HIS A 206 -13.53 -30.95 1.19
CA HIS A 206 -13.40 -29.69 0.43
C HIS A 206 -14.75 -29.22 -0.13
N LEU A 207 -15.64 -30.15 -0.46
CA LEU A 207 -17.00 -29.80 -0.83
C LEU A 207 -17.74 -29.24 0.40
N ASP A 208 -17.70 -29.91 1.55
CA ASP A 208 -18.33 -29.41 2.78
C ASP A 208 -17.81 -28.01 3.18
N GLU A 209 -16.51 -27.77 3.01
CA GLU A 209 -15.88 -26.45 3.18
C GLU A 209 -16.41 -25.42 2.17
N ALA A 210 -16.50 -25.78 0.88
CA ALA A 210 -17.12 -24.93 -0.15
C ALA A 210 -18.56 -24.57 0.19
N GLN A 211 -19.34 -25.51 0.72
CA GLN A 211 -20.71 -25.24 1.15
C GLN A 211 -20.75 -24.23 2.30
N ALA A 212 -19.90 -24.37 3.32
CA ALA A 212 -19.82 -23.40 4.42
C ALA A 212 -19.37 -22.01 3.94
N SER A 213 -18.43 -21.96 2.99
CA SER A 213 -17.97 -20.73 2.34
C SER A 213 -19.10 -20.06 1.55
N VAL A 214 -19.97 -20.84 0.90
CA VAL A 214 -21.16 -20.35 0.19
C VAL A 214 -22.18 -19.73 1.14
N GLU A 215 -22.51 -20.38 2.25
CA GLU A 215 -23.44 -19.82 3.25
C GLU A 215 -22.92 -18.49 3.82
N THR A 216 -21.60 -18.42 4.03
CA THR A 216 -20.92 -17.19 4.45
C THR A 216 -21.01 -16.13 3.36
N LEU A 217 -20.70 -16.48 2.10
CA LEU A 217 -20.82 -15.57 0.96
C LEU A 217 -22.24 -15.01 0.85
N GLN A 218 -23.27 -15.84 1.05
CA GLN A 218 -24.64 -15.35 0.99
C GLN A 218 -24.93 -14.26 2.02
N THR A 219 -24.41 -14.45 3.23
CA THR A 219 -24.51 -13.46 4.30
C THR A 219 -23.76 -12.18 3.94
N GLN A 220 -22.55 -12.29 3.39
CA GLN A 220 -21.77 -11.12 2.97
C GLN A 220 -22.41 -10.38 1.80
N LEU A 221 -22.97 -11.07 0.81
CA LEU A 221 -23.66 -10.46 -0.33
C LEU A 221 -24.93 -9.72 0.11
N ARG A 222 -25.69 -10.26 1.08
CA ARG A 222 -26.84 -9.56 1.67
C ARG A 222 -26.41 -8.30 2.38
N ARG A 223 -25.36 -8.38 3.19
CA ARG A 223 -24.80 -7.21 3.87
C ARG A 223 -24.34 -6.18 2.85
N PHE A 224 -23.56 -6.59 1.85
CA PHE A 224 -23.08 -5.70 0.79
C PHE A 224 -24.23 -5.01 0.05
N LYS A 225 -25.31 -5.75 -0.28
CA LYS A 225 -26.55 -5.20 -0.83
C LYS A 225 -27.19 -4.15 0.09
N THR A 226 -27.20 -4.38 1.41
CA THR A 226 -27.72 -3.41 2.38
C THR A 226 -26.84 -2.16 2.44
N GLU A 227 -25.52 -2.29 2.61
CA GLU A 227 -24.62 -1.13 2.68
C GLU A 227 -24.69 -0.31 1.37
N LEU A 228 -24.78 -0.96 0.21
CA LEU A 228 -24.93 -0.29 -1.08
C LEU A 228 -26.24 0.49 -1.23
N ALA A 229 -27.30 0.12 -0.50
CA ALA A 229 -28.57 0.83 -0.55
C ALA A 229 -28.51 2.19 0.19
N ASP A 230 -27.62 2.28 1.18
CA ASP A 230 -27.44 3.48 1.99
C ASP A 230 -26.46 4.48 1.36
N VAL A 231 -25.58 4.03 0.44
CA VAL A 231 -24.73 4.94 -0.35
C VAL A 231 -25.63 5.86 -1.18
N THR A 232 -25.48 7.17 -1.01
CA THR A 232 -26.13 8.15 -1.90
C THR A 232 -25.37 8.24 -3.22
N ILE A 233 -26.03 7.91 -4.35
CA ILE A 233 -25.31 7.67 -5.62
C ILE A 233 -25.91 8.35 -6.84
N ASP A 234 -25.02 8.75 -7.75
CA ASP A 234 -25.33 9.15 -9.12
C ASP A 234 -25.95 8.02 -9.95
N ALA A 235 -26.74 8.39 -10.95
CA ALA A 235 -27.53 7.48 -11.77
C ALA A 235 -26.73 6.39 -12.49
N GLU A 236 -25.47 6.65 -12.85
CA GLU A 236 -24.59 5.70 -13.56
C GLU A 236 -24.24 4.49 -12.67
N ILE A 237 -24.00 4.72 -11.39
CA ILE A 237 -23.56 3.70 -10.44
C ILE A 237 -24.75 2.88 -9.96
N ARG A 238 -25.92 3.52 -9.90
CA ARG A 238 -27.20 2.83 -9.68
C ARG A 238 -27.41 1.72 -10.71
N VAL A 239 -27.06 1.92 -11.98
CA VAL A 239 -27.17 0.87 -13.01
C VAL A 239 -26.23 -0.31 -12.73
N THR A 240 -25.00 -0.05 -12.31
CA THR A 240 -24.03 -1.09 -11.94
C THR A 240 -24.48 -1.87 -10.71
N ILE A 241 -24.94 -1.17 -9.67
CA ILE A 241 -25.46 -1.79 -8.45
C ILE A 241 -26.73 -2.59 -8.76
N ASP A 242 -27.69 -2.03 -9.50
CA ASP A 242 -28.88 -2.75 -9.94
C ASP A 242 -28.52 -4.00 -10.77
N GLY A 243 -27.44 -3.93 -11.55
CA GLY A 243 -26.85 -5.07 -12.27
C GLY A 243 -26.36 -6.16 -11.32
N PHE A 244 -25.56 -5.80 -10.32
CA PHE A 244 -25.09 -6.71 -9.27
C PHE A 244 -26.25 -7.29 -8.45
N LEU A 245 -27.24 -6.48 -8.06
CA LEU A 245 -28.39 -6.92 -7.28
C LEU A 245 -29.18 -8.02 -8.00
N ARG A 246 -29.35 -7.90 -9.32
CA ARG A 246 -29.95 -8.96 -10.15
C ARG A 246 -29.11 -10.25 -10.19
N VAL A 247 -27.78 -10.11 -10.25
CA VAL A 247 -26.87 -11.27 -10.22
C VAL A 247 -26.86 -11.93 -8.84
N ALA A 248 -26.87 -11.15 -7.76
CA ALA A 248 -26.97 -11.66 -6.41
C ALA A 248 -28.29 -12.41 -6.21
N ASP A 249 -29.42 -11.86 -6.67
CA ASP A 249 -30.72 -12.54 -6.60
C ASP A 249 -30.71 -13.87 -7.39
N TYR A 250 -30.11 -13.91 -8.58
CA TYR A 250 -29.89 -15.17 -9.33
C TYR A 250 -28.95 -16.15 -8.62
N PHE A 251 -27.89 -15.64 -7.99
CA PHE A 251 -26.94 -16.41 -7.19
C PHE A 251 -27.62 -17.10 -6.01
N PHE A 252 -28.55 -16.39 -5.34
CA PHE A 252 -29.32 -16.91 -4.22
C PHE A 252 -30.33 -17.99 -4.63
N ASP A 253 -30.88 -17.92 -5.84
CA ASP A 253 -31.97 -18.81 -6.26
C ASP A 253 -31.52 -20.09 -6.99
N GLY A 254 -30.33 -20.11 -7.62
CA GLY A 254 -30.02 -21.15 -8.62
C GLY A 254 -28.73 -21.94 -8.51
N ILE A 255 -27.71 -21.46 -7.78
CA ILE A 255 -26.34 -21.98 -7.98
C ILE A 255 -26.06 -23.24 -7.14
N PHE A 256 -26.53 -23.29 -5.89
CA PHE A 256 -26.13 -24.35 -4.95
C PHE A 256 -27.26 -25.29 -4.52
N ALA A 257 -28.46 -25.14 -5.09
CA ALA A 257 -29.56 -26.05 -4.77
C ALA A 257 -29.26 -27.50 -5.18
N ASP A 258 -28.41 -27.73 -6.20
CA ASP A 258 -28.21 -29.03 -6.85
C ASP A 258 -26.72 -29.42 -7.11
N TRP A 259 -25.75 -28.80 -6.42
CA TRP A 259 -24.29 -28.95 -6.64
C TRP A 259 -23.67 -30.37 -6.43
N ALA A 260 -24.49 -31.39 -6.14
CA ALA A 260 -24.06 -32.77 -5.87
C ALA A 260 -23.67 -33.59 -7.11
N VAL A 261 -23.61 -32.99 -8.31
CA VAL A 261 -23.31 -33.66 -9.59
C VAL A 261 -22.10 -33.02 -10.27
N LEU A 262 -21.19 -33.83 -10.82
CA LEU A 262 -19.93 -33.37 -11.43
C LEU A 262 -20.12 -32.34 -12.55
N ASP A 263 -21.14 -32.51 -13.41
CA ASP A 263 -21.50 -31.56 -14.48
C ASP A 263 -21.90 -30.17 -13.93
N GLN A 264 -22.33 -30.13 -12.67
CA GLN A 264 -22.77 -28.93 -11.98
C GLN A 264 -21.62 -28.16 -11.32
N ILE A 265 -20.46 -28.80 -11.09
CA ILE A 265 -19.29 -28.16 -10.49
C ILE A 265 -18.69 -27.13 -11.46
N GLN A 266 -18.50 -27.49 -12.72
CA GLN A 266 -17.95 -26.59 -13.74
C GLN A 266 -18.87 -25.39 -13.99
N GLN A 267 -20.19 -25.62 -14.03
CA GLN A 267 -21.18 -24.55 -14.13
C GLN A 267 -21.16 -23.64 -12.89
N SER A 268 -20.99 -24.22 -11.70
CA SER A 268 -20.89 -23.47 -10.44
C SER A 268 -19.63 -22.60 -10.41
N GLN A 269 -18.48 -23.11 -10.85
CA GLN A 269 -17.25 -22.33 -10.97
C GLN A 269 -17.43 -21.12 -11.91
N GLU A 270 -18.03 -21.30 -13.10
CA GLU A 270 -18.30 -20.19 -14.03
C GLU A 270 -19.15 -19.09 -13.40
N GLN A 271 -20.20 -19.48 -12.66
CA GLN A 271 -21.10 -18.54 -11.98
C GLN A 271 -20.43 -17.83 -10.79
N VAL A 272 -19.60 -18.54 -10.03
CA VAL A 272 -18.79 -17.94 -8.94
C VAL A 272 -17.77 -16.95 -9.52
N HIS A 273 -17.14 -17.27 -10.66
CA HIS A 273 -16.29 -16.32 -11.39
C HIS A 273 -17.05 -15.09 -11.90
N GLN A 274 -18.27 -15.27 -12.41
CA GLN A 274 -19.11 -14.14 -12.82
C GLN A 274 -19.44 -13.24 -11.61
N THR A 275 -19.78 -13.85 -10.48
CA THR A 275 -20.06 -13.13 -9.22
C THR A 275 -18.83 -12.38 -8.74
N LYS A 276 -17.65 -13.00 -8.78
CA LYS A 276 -16.35 -12.35 -8.52
C LYS A 276 -16.21 -11.07 -9.34
N SER A 277 -16.39 -11.20 -10.65
CA SER A 277 -16.26 -10.08 -11.60
C SER A 277 -17.22 -8.93 -11.28
N GLN A 278 -18.48 -9.24 -10.96
CA GLN A 278 -19.46 -8.22 -10.59
C GLN A 278 -19.11 -7.51 -9.27
N ILE A 279 -18.68 -8.24 -8.24
CA ILE A 279 -18.23 -7.65 -6.97
C ILE A 279 -17.03 -6.73 -7.23
N SER A 280 -16.03 -7.19 -7.98
CA SER A 280 -14.86 -6.37 -8.35
C SER A 280 -15.25 -5.08 -9.06
N ILE A 281 -16.15 -5.15 -10.05
CA ILE A 281 -16.63 -3.96 -10.78
C ILE A 281 -17.28 -2.94 -9.82
N VAL A 282 -18.11 -3.41 -8.88
CA VAL A 282 -18.76 -2.52 -7.90
C VAL A 282 -17.71 -1.92 -6.96
N LEU A 283 -16.79 -2.72 -6.44
CA LEU A 283 -15.70 -2.26 -5.57
C LEU A 283 -14.82 -1.20 -6.25
N ASP A 284 -14.43 -1.42 -7.51
CA ASP A 284 -13.68 -0.44 -8.29
C ASP A 284 -14.45 0.88 -8.41
N ARG A 285 -15.77 0.82 -8.60
CA ARG A 285 -16.59 2.03 -8.70
C ARG A 285 -16.76 2.74 -7.34
N LEU A 286 -16.91 2.00 -6.25
CA LEU A 286 -16.93 2.56 -4.90
C LEU A 286 -15.60 3.25 -4.57
N GLN A 287 -14.47 2.67 -4.99
CA GLN A 287 -13.16 3.28 -4.82
C GLN A 287 -13.03 4.62 -5.56
N VAL A 288 -13.58 4.72 -6.77
CA VAL A 288 -13.62 5.99 -7.52
C VAL A 288 -14.45 7.03 -6.76
N LEU A 289 -15.63 6.67 -6.25
CA LEU A 289 -16.46 7.57 -5.44
C LEU A 289 -15.79 8.00 -4.14
N MET A 290 -15.12 7.08 -3.46
CA MET A 290 -14.36 7.35 -2.24
C MET A 290 -13.30 8.43 -2.51
N ASN A 291 -12.54 8.25 -3.60
CA ASN A 291 -11.52 9.21 -4.01
C ASN A 291 -12.13 10.58 -4.36
N GLN A 292 -13.25 10.61 -5.09
CA GLN A 292 -13.96 11.86 -5.43
C GLN A 292 -14.46 12.58 -4.17
N THR A 293 -15.08 11.84 -3.24
CA THR A 293 -15.55 12.35 -1.96
C THR A 293 -14.41 12.94 -1.13
N ASP A 294 -13.25 12.27 -1.10
CA ASP A 294 -12.05 12.78 -0.43
C ASP A 294 -11.52 14.07 -1.06
N VAL A 295 -11.54 14.17 -2.39
CA VAL A 295 -11.19 15.42 -3.09
C VAL A 295 -12.17 16.53 -2.73
N GLU A 296 -13.48 16.28 -2.69
CA GLU A 296 -14.49 17.28 -2.31
C GLU A 296 -14.35 17.74 -0.85
N ILE A 297 -14.10 16.81 0.09
CA ILE A 297 -13.84 17.14 1.50
C ILE A 297 -12.60 18.04 1.62
N CYS A 298 -11.55 17.72 0.86
CA CYS A 298 -10.33 18.52 0.80
C CYS A 298 -10.62 19.92 0.22
N HIS A 299 -11.38 20.00 -0.87
CA HIS A 299 -11.80 21.25 -1.50
C HIS A 299 -12.58 22.13 -0.52
N CYS A 300 -13.61 21.60 0.16
CA CYS A 300 -14.37 22.35 1.16
C CYS A 300 -13.47 22.89 2.27
N SER A 301 -12.50 22.09 2.74
CA SER A 301 -11.55 22.50 3.77
C SER A 301 -10.61 23.61 3.30
N GLN A 302 -10.15 23.54 2.05
CA GLN A 302 -9.32 24.59 1.44
C GLN A 302 -10.09 25.88 1.23
N GLU A 303 -11.34 25.80 0.78
CA GLU A 303 -12.20 26.97 0.56
C GLU A 303 -12.52 27.68 1.87
N VAL A 304 -12.82 26.95 2.95
CA VAL A 304 -12.95 27.53 4.30
C VAL A 304 -11.67 28.24 4.71
N ALA A 305 -10.49 27.60 4.54
CA ALA A 305 -9.22 28.23 4.88
C ALA A 305 -8.95 29.52 4.07
N GLN A 306 -9.30 29.55 2.78
CA GLN A 306 -9.17 30.74 1.93
C GLN A 306 -10.12 31.86 2.34
N LEU A 307 -11.40 31.54 2.62
CA LEU A 307 -12.38 32.49 3.12
C LEU A 307 -11.91 33.13 4.43
N VAL A 308 -11.43 32.29 5.36
CA VAL A 308 -10.89 32.72 6.65
C VAL A 308 -9.62 33.56 6.47
N ALA A 309 -8.73 33.21 5.54
CA ALA A 309 -7.52 33.99 5.25
C ALA A 309 -7.83 35.39 4.68
N ASN A 310 -8.88 35.52 3.89
CA ASN A 310 -9.29 36.79 3.29
C ASN A 310 -9.95 37.76 4.28
N VAL A 311 -10.40 37.26 5.44
CA VAL A 311 -10.93 38.10 6.51
C VAL A 311 -9.77 38.62 7.36
N SER A 312 -9.63 39.95 7.38
CA SER A 312 -8.67 40.64 8.24
C SER A 312 -9.20 40.71 9.68
N MET A 313 -8.65 39.89 10.58
CA MET A 313 -8.88 39.91 12.04
C MET A 313 -7.63 39.64 12.84
#